data_AF-I7ARK3-F1
#
_entry.id   AF-I7ARK3-F1
#
_cell.length_a   1.000
_cell.length_b   1.000
_cell.length_c   1.000
_cell.angle_alpha   90.00
_cell.angle_beta   90.00
_cell.angle_gamma   90.00
#
_symmetry.space_group_name_H-M   'P 1'
#
loop_
_entity.id
_entity.type
_entity.pdbx_description
1 polymer ?
#
loop_
_entity_poly.entity_id
_entity_poly.type
_entity_poly.pdbx_seq_one_letter_code
_entity_poly.pdbx_strand_id
1 'polypeptide(L)' 'MSREEAILQMNLLDHSFFAFRDEDAGGSFAVVYRRNDGGYGIIESES' A
#
# COMPACT_ATOMS: atom_id res chain seq x y z
N MET A 1 4.49 3.98 7.97
CA MET A 1 5.26 3.84 6.73
C MET A 1 4.53 4.65 5.68
N SER A 2 5.25 5.35 4.82
CA SER A 2 4.61 6.12 3.75
C SER A 2 4.08 5.19 2.66
N ARG A 3 3.17 5.72 1.85
CA ARG A 3 2.56 4.97 0.72
C ARG A 3 3.62 4.60 -0.32
N GLU A 4 4.59 5.48 -0.58
CA GLU A 4 5.68 5.22 -1.52
C GLU A 4 6.60 4.09 -1.03
N GLU A 5 6.91 4.07 0.26
CA GLU A 5 7.71 2.99 0.87
C GLU A 5 6.99 1.65 0.76
N ALA A 6 5.67 1.62 0.97
CA ALA A 6 4.86 0.42 0.81
C ALA A 6 4.91 -0.11 -0.63
N ILE A 7 4.82 0.78 -1.63
CA ILE A 7 4.93 0.41 -3.04
C ILE A 7 6.34 -0.13 -3.36
N LEU A 8 7.38 0.51 -2.83
CA LEU A 8 8.76 0.08 -3.04
C LEU A 8 8.98 -1.32 -2.46
N GLN A 9 8.57 -1.57 -1.22
CA GLN A 9 8.70 -2.89 -0.59
C GLN A 9 7.88 -3.95 -1.32
N MET A 10 6.65 -3.62 -1.73
CA MET A 10 5.82 -4.52 -2.54
C MET A 10 6.53 -4.96 -3.82
N ASN A 11 7.18 -4.01 -4.51
CA ASN A 11 7.92 -4.29 -5.74
C ASN A 11 9.21 -5.10 -5.50
N LEU A 12 9.92 -4.84 -4.39
CA LEU A 12 11.12 -5.59 -4.02
C LEU A 12 10.82 -7.06 -3.66
N LEU A 13 9.62 -7.33 -3.13
CA LEU A 13 9.15 -8.67 -2.80
C LEU A 13 8.39 -9.36 -3.96
N ASP A 14 8.24 -8.66 -5.09
CA ASP A 14 7.43 -9.07 -6.25
C ASP A 14 6.00 -9.51 -5.85
N HIS A 15 5.39 -8.74 -4.95
CA HIS A 15 4.01 -8.96 -4.51
C HIS A 15 3.03 -8.09 -5.31
N SER A 16 1.80 -8.60 -5.48
CA SER A 16 0.71 -7.84 -6.11
C SER A 16 -0.11 -7.02 -5.11
N PHE A 17 -0.04 -7.39 -3.83
CA PHE A 17 -0.73 -6.75 -2.71
C PHE A 17 0.24 -6.62 -1.54
N PHE A 18 0.20 -5.50 -0.85
CA PHE A 18 1.03 -5.26 0.33
C PHE A 18 0.27 -4.46 1.38
N ALA A 19 0.11 -5.06 2.55
CA ALA A 19 -0.61 -4.46 3.66
C ALA A 19 0.35 -3.81 4.65
N PHE A 20 0.01 -2.62 5.13
CA PHE A 20 0.84 -1.83 6.02
C PHE A 20 0.03 -0.92 6.93
N ARG A 21 0.71 -0.33 7.91
CA ARG A 21 0.17 0.78 8.70
C ARG A 21 0.65 2.09 8.11
N ASP A 22 -0.29 2.90 7.65
CA ASP A 22 -0.05 4.23 7.14
C ASP A 22 0.16 5.18 8.33
N GLU A 23 1.38 5.70 8.47
CA GLU A 23 1.72 6.63 9.56
C GLU A 23 1.18 8.04 9.30
N ASP A 24 0.99 8.41 8.03
CA ASP A 24 0.41 9.69 7.62
C ASP A 24 -1.10 9.70 7.89
N ALA A 25 -1.75 8.52 7.85
CA ALA A 25 -3.16 8.33 8.20
C ALA A 25 -3.39 7.96 9.68
N GLY A 26 -2.51 8.38 10.60
CA GLY A 26 -2.69 8.17 12.03
C GLY A 26 -2.48 6.73 12.51
N GLY A 27 -1.72 5.93 11.76
CA GLY A 27 -1.47 4.52 12.05
C GLY A 27 -2.57 3.57 11.55
N SER A 28 -3.47 4.07 10.70
CA SER A 28 -4.57 3.30 10.11
C SER A 28 -4.06 2.20 9.20
N PHE A 29 -4.85 1.14 9.05
CA PHE A 29 -4.48 0.02 8.20
C PHE A 29 -4.78 0.34 6.74
N ALA A 30 -3.78 0.13 5.88
CA ALA A 30 -3.88 0.36 4.45
C ALA A 30 -3.27 -0.78 3.65
N VAL A 31 -3.74 -0.99 2.42
CA VAL A 31 -3.24 -2.00 1.49
C VAL A 31 -2.96 -1.35 0.15
N VAL A 32 -1.71 -1.36 -0.29
CA VAL A 32 -1.37 -1.02 -1.68
C VAL A 32 -1.49 -2.26 -2.56
N TYR A 33 -1.95 -2.07 -3.80
CA TYR A 33 -2.07 -3.16 -4.76
C TYR A 33 -1.75 -2.68 -6.18
N ARG A 34 -1.23 -3.61 -7.00
CA ARG A 34 -0.99 -3.37 -8.42
C ARG A 34 -2.30 -3.53 -9.19
N ARG A 35 -2.67 -2.55 -9.99
CA ARG A 35 -3.89 -2.62 -10.81
C ARG A 35 -3.62 -3.37 -12.12
N ASN A 36 -4.65 -4.04 -12.64
CA ASN A 36 -4.56 -4.77 -13.91
C ASN A 36 -4.44 -3.85 -15.14
N ASP A 37 -4.93 -2.60 -15.04
CA ASP A 37 -4.83 -1.56 -16.07
C ASP A 37 -3.53 -0.74 -15.99
N GLY A 38 -2.65 -1.08 -15.05
CA GLY A 38 -1.42 -0.36 -14.76
C GLY A 38 -1.57 0.63 -13.60
N GLY A 39 -0.44 0.90 -12.94
CA GLY A 39 -0.39 1.76 -11.76
C GLY A 39 -0.72 1.04 -10.44
N TYR A 40 -0.91 1.84 -9.40
CA TYR A 40 -1.11 1.38 -8.02
C TYR A 40 -2.43 1.92 -7.48
N GLY A 41 -3.15 1.07 -6.75
CA GLY A 41 -4.29 1.46 -5.93
C GLY A 41 -3.95 1.33 -4.45
N ILE A 42 -4.68 2.05 -3.61
CA ILE A 42 -4.63 1.92 -2.16
C ILE A 42 -6.04 1.66 -1.64
N ILE A 43 -6.16 0.74 -0.68
CA ILE A 43 -7.37 0.50 0.10
C ILE A 43 -7.05 0.97 1.50
N GLU A 44 -7.75 1.98 1.98
CA GLU A 44 -7.60 2.54 3.32
C GLU A 44 -8.83 2.11 4.13
N SER A 45 -8.62 1.61 5.36
CA SER A 45 -9.75 1.39 6.26
C SER A 45 -10.06 2.69 7.00
N GLU A 46 -11.23 3.26 6.78
CA GLU A 46 -11.75 4.30 7.68
C GLU A 46 -12.33 3.63 8.92
N SER A 47 -11.93 4.08 10.10
CA SER A 47 -12.50 3.68 11.39
C SER A 47 -12.98 4.91 12.13
#